data_AF-A0AA35KSK1-F1
#
_entry.id   AF-A0AA35KSK1-F1
#
_cell.length_a   1.000
_cell.length_b   1.000
_cell.length_c   1.000
_cell.angle_alpha   90.00
_cell.angle_beta   90.00
_cell.angle_gamma   90.00
#
_symmetry.space_group_name_H-M   'P 1'
#
loop_
_entity.id
_entity.type
_entity.pdbx_description
1 polymer ?
#
loop_
_entity_poly.entity_id
_entity_poly.type
_entity_poly.pdbx_seq_one_letter_code
_entity_poly.pdbx_strand_id
1 'polypeptide(L)'
;MFVLFCVTSLAICTSGQPLLSQFKGEHYSTRYVCSIPGLPGAAGLPGDNGLPGPHGRIGIPGRDGRDGRKGERGEKGTPGLRGKTGPVGPAGEKGDQGEAGKKGPTGSGGVKGSVGPVGPVGPKGEKGDRGKPGLPGTCKCGQIVLKSAFSVGITTSYPEERLPIVFNKVLFNEGGHYNPSNGKFICAIPGIYYFSYDITLANKHLAIGLVHNGKFRIKTFDANTGNHDVASGSTVMYLQPEDEVWLEIFYTDQNGLFADPTWADSLFSGFLLYVDTDYLDSLSDEDEL
;
A
#
# COMPACT_ATOMS: atom_id res chain seq x y z
N MET A 1 78.05 -28.36 -21.51
CA MET A 1 78.47 -27.16 -22.27
C MET A 1 77.43 -26.08 -21.97
N PHE A 2 77.85 -25.11 -21.15
CA PHE A 2 77.33 -23.73 -20.91
C PHE A 2 75.80 -23.47 -20.91
N VAL A 3 75.12 -23.20 -19.78
CA VAL A 3 75.17 -22.01 -18.88
C VAL A 3 74.35 -20.83 -19.43
N LEU A 4 73.29 -20.36 -18.72
CA LEU A 4 73.24 -19.01 -18.10
C LEU A 4 71.93 -18.75 -17.25
N PHE A 5 72.10 -18.67 -15.91
CA PHE A 5 71.48 -17.78 -14.88
C PHE A 5 69.94 -17.79 -14.64
N CYS A 6 69.35 -18.20 -13.48
CA CYS A 6 69.56 -17.88 -12.03
C CYS A 6 69.18 -16.40 -11.73
N VAL A 7 68.28 -16.01 -10.81
CA VAL A 7 68.27 -16.18 -9.35
C VAL A 7 66.95 -15.58 -8.74
N THR A 8 66.34 -16.29 -7.77
CA THR A 8 65.59 -15.94 -6.53
C THR A 8 65.06 -14.50 -6.27
N SER A 9 64.05 -14.19 -5.43
CA SER A 9 63.82 -14.67 -4.06
C SER A 9 62.53 -14.06 -3.43
N LEU A 10 62.09 -14.69 -2.33
CA LEU A 10 61.07 -14.26 -1.37
C LEU A 10 61.51 -13.07 -0.50
N ALA A 11 60.50 -12.38 0.07
CA ALA A 11 60.40 -11.84 1.44
C ALA A 11 60.81 -10.38 1.81
N ILE A 12 59.78 -9.64 2.27
CA ILE A 12 59.65 -8.95 3.58
C ILE A 12 60.07 -7.45 3.74
N CYS A 13 59.01 -6.64 3.98
CA CYS A 13 58.81 -5.60 5.01
C CYS A 13 59.43 -4.18 4.99
N THR A 14 58.51 -3.23 5.25
CA THR A 14 58.46 -2.20 6.32
C THR A 14 58.55 -0.70 5.98
N SER A 15 57.67 0.03 6.69
CA SER A 15 57.58 1.47 7.00
C SER A 15 56.75 2.32 6.02
N GLY A 16 55.66 3.00 6.41
CA GLY A 16 55.04 3.18 7.73
C GLY A 16 53.65 3.85 7.64
N GLN A 17 52.84 3.63 8.68
CA GLN A 17 51.72 4.51 9.10
C GLN A 17 52.26 5.45 10.22
N PRO A 18 51.53 6.45 10.79
CA PRO A 18 50.13 6.87 10.60
C PRO A 18 49.89 8.40 10.51
N LEU A 19 48.72 8.86 10.05
CA LEU A 19 48.01 9.95 10.73
C LEU A 19 46.49 9.89 10.47
N LEU A 20 45.78 10.02 11.57
CA LEU A 20 44.34 10.00 11.77
C LEU A 20 43.75 11.41 11.52
N SER A 21 42.65 11.52 10.76
CA SER A 21 41.53 12.45 11.00
C SER A 21 40.43 12.17 9.96
N GLN A 22 39.42 11.34 10.24
CA GLN A 22 38.18 11.68 10.96
C GLN A 22 37.25 12.65 10.18
N PHE A 23 36.38 12.08 9.34
CA PHE A 23 34.97 12.49 9.15
C PHE A 23 34.21 11.18 8.84
N LYS A 24 33.73 10.47 9.87
CA LYS A 24 32.38 10.57 10.48
C LYS A 24 31.30 10.17 9.47
N GLY A 25 30.70 9.00 9.74
CA GLY A 25 29.97 8.21 8.77
C GLY A 25 28.63 8.79 8.32
N GLU A 26 28.18 8.27 7.19
CA GLU A 26 26.77 8.14 6.87
C GLU A 26 26.52 6.70 6.42
N HIS A 27 25.79 5.98 7.27
CA HIS A 27 25.08 4.77 6.89
C HIS A 27 24.24 5.08 5.65
N TYR A 28 24.57 4.48 4.50
CA TYR A 28 23.60 4.34 3.43
C TYR A 28 22.56 3.30 3.86
N SER A 29 21.59 3.74 4.67
CA SER A 29 20.30 3.07 4.76
C SER A 29 19.62 3.35 3.43
N THR A 30 19.61 2.37 2.53
CA THR A 30 18.64 2.33 1.43
C THR A 30 17.25 2.23 2.06
N ARG A 31 16.67 3.39 2.42
CA ARG A 31 15.26 3.51 2.80
C ARG A 31 14.43 3.21 1.56
N TYR A 32 13.99 1.96 1.42
CA TYR A 32 12.95 1.62 0.47
C TYR A 32 11.61 2.15 1.03
N VAL A 33 11.08 3.16 0.35
CA VAL A 33 9.79 3.78 0.65
C VAL A 33 8.70 2.90 0.03
N CYS A 34 7.67 2.51 0.79
CA CYS A 34 6.50 1.83 0.24
C CYS A 34 5.90 2.69 -0.87
N SER A 35 5.59 2.13 -2.04
CA SER A 35 5.02 2.89 -3.15
C SER A 35 3.53 3.18 -2.99
N ILE A 36 2.89 2.71 -1.91
CA ILE A 36 1.46 2.90 -1.67
C ILE A 36 1.27 3.99 -0.59
N PRO A 37 0.82 5.20 -0.96
CA PRO A 37 0.43 6.22 0.00
C PRO A 37 -0.63 5.69 0.99
N GLY A 38 -0.54 6.10 2.25
CA GLY A 38 -1.56 5.74 3.24
C GLY A 38 -2.94 6.25 2.83
N LEU A 39 -4.01 5.55 3.26
CA LEU A 39 -5.38 5.95 2.99
C LEU A 39 -5.60 7.42 3.41
N PRO A 40 -6.33 8.25 2.63
CA PRO A 40 -6.59 9.61 3.03
C PRO A 40 -7.44 9.64 4.31
N GLY A 41 -7.03 10.47 5.26
CA GLY A 41 -7.66 10.59 6.58
C GLY A 41 -9.16 10.88 6.50
N ALA A 42 -9.88 10.56 7.59
CA ALA A 42 -11.31 10.84 7.67
C ALA A 42 -11.59 12.34 7.44
N ALA A 43 -12.75 12.63 6.84
CA ALA A 43 -13.19 14.02 6.69
C ALA A 43 -13.42 14.67 8.06
N GLY A 44 -13.04 15.95 8.19
CA GLY A 44 -13.20 16.71 9.42
C GLY A 44 -14.66 16.78 9.86
N LEU A 45 -14.89 17.01 11.16
CA LEU A 45 -16.23 17.25 11.67
C LEU A 45 -16.78 18.57 11.10
N PRO A 46 -18.10 18.70 10.88
CA PRO A 46 -18.70 19.98 10.51
C PRO A 46 -18.43 21.05 11.56
N GLY A 47 -18.15 22.27 11.10
CA GLY A 47 -17.91 23.41 12.00
C GLY A 47 -19.13 23.77 12.84
N ASP A 48 -18.92 24.55 13.90
CA ASP A 48 -19.99 25.03 14.77
C ASP A 48 -20.92 26.03 14.04
N ASN A 49 -22.07 26.31 14.66
CA ASN A 49 -22.99 27.32 14.14
C ASN A 49 -22.39 28.73 14.26
N GLY A 50 -22.64 29.58 13.26
CA GLY A 50 -22.21 30.99 13.30
C GLY A 50 -22.91 31.80 14.39
N LEU A 51 -22.23 32.80 14.95
CA LEU A 51 -22.81 33.68 15.97
C LEU A 51 -24.02 34.46 15.43
N PRO A 52 -24.97 34.88 16.31
CA PRO A 52 -26.06 35.78 15.93
C PRO A 52 -25.55 37.07 15.27
N GLY A 53 -26.28 37.54 14.26
CA GLY A 53 -25.95 38.80 13.59
C GLY A 53 -26.06 40.03 14.51
N PRO A 54 -25.30 41.11 14.25
CA PRO A 54 -25.36 42.32 15.07
C PRO A 54 -26.75 42.97 15.02
N HIS A 55 -27.06 43.80 16.02
CA HIS A 55 -28.29 44.58 16.02
C HIS A 55 -28.38 45.51 14.81
N GLY A 56 -29.58 45.70 14.29
CA GLY A 56 -29.86 46.64 13.21
C GLY A 56 -29.46 48.07 13.58
N ARG A 57 -28.91 48.81 12.61
CA ARG A 57 -28.52 50.21 12.83
C ARG A 57 -29.72 51.08 13.19
N ILE A 58 -29.47 52.12 13.97
CA ILE A 58 -30.45 53.16 14.29
C ILE A 58 -31.01 53.75 13.00
N GLY A 59 -32.33 53.83 12.89
CA GLY A 59 -33.02 54.47 11.77
C GLY A 59 -32.56 55.91 11.54
N ILE A 60 -32.39 56.28 10.26
CA ILE A 60 -31.93 57.61 9.86
C ILE A 60 -32.96 58.65 10.33
N PRO A 61 -32.53 59.76 10.96
CA PRO A 61 -33.45 60.83 11.32
C PRO A 61 -34.26 61.33 10.11
N GLY A 62 -35.51 61.75 10.35
CA GLY A 62 -36.34 62.33 9.29
C GLY A 62 -35.65 63.52 8.62
N ARG A 63 -35.75 63.63 7.28
CA ARG A 63 -35.14 64.72 6.51
C ARG A 63 -35.74 66.07 6.87
N ASP A 64 -34.86 67.06 6.96
CA ASP A 64 -35.19 68.48 7.14
C ASP A 64 -36.16 68.96 6.03
N GLY A 65 -37.03 69.91 6.36
CA GLY A 65 -37.93 70.53 5.38
C GLY A 65 -37.15 71.19 4.24
N ARG A 66 -37.59 71.03 2.97
CA ARG A 66 -36.86 71.53 1.79
C ARG A 66 -36.82 73.06 1.69
N ASP A 67 -35.64 73.57 1.32
CA ASP A 67 -35.39 74.97 0.97
C ASP A 67 -36.16 75.39 -0.30
N GLY A 68 -36.57 76.67 -0.38
CA GLY A 68 -37.26 77.24 -1.54
C GLY A 68 -36.40 77.27 -2.83
N ARG A 69 -37.01 77.02 -4.00
CA ARG A 69 -36.31 76.94 -5.32
C ARG A 69 -35.86 78.31 -5.87
N LYS A 70 -34.68 78.36 -6.52
CA LYS A 70 -34.15 79.50 -7.33
C LYS A 70 -34.15 79.10 -8.83
N GLY A 71 -34.54 80.02 -9.73
CA GLY A 71 -34.91 79.74 -11.14
C GLY A 71 -33.77 79.54 -12.16
N GLU A 72 -34.12 78.98 -13.34
CA GLU A 72 -33.21 78.48 -14.39
C GLU A 72 -32.97 79.42 -15.61
N ARG A 73 -31.85 79.21 -16.33
CA ARG A 73 -31.59 79.60 -17.74
C ARG A 73 -30.33 78.85 -18.25
N GLY A 74 -30.17 78.29 -19.46
CA GLY A 74 -30.96 77.96 -20.66
C GLY A 74 -29.99 77.37 -21.71
N GLU A 75 -30.34 76.31 -22.46
CA GLU A 75 -29.42 75.43 -23.26
C GLU A 75 -29.27 75.76 -24.77
N LYS A 76 -28.18 75.26 -25.41
CA LYS A 76 -28.15 74.39 -26.65
C LYS A 76 -26.71 74.20 -27.20
N GLY A 77 -26.36 73.21 -28.04
CA GLY A 77 -27.08 72.14 -28.74
C GLY A 77 -26.10 71.19 -29.48
N THR A 78 -26.55 70.00 -29.88
CA THR A 78 -25.77 68.84 -30.37
C THR A 78 -25.87 68.64 -31.91
N PRO A 79 -25.52 67.46 -32.52
CA PRO A 79 -24.29 67.12 -33.23
C PRO A 79 -24.53 66.74 -34.73
N GLY A 80 -23.52 66.23 -35.45
CA GLY A 80 -23.73 65.48 -36.72
C GLY A 80 -22.68 64.38 -36.85
N LEU A 81 -22.97 63.08 -37.08
CA LEU A 81 -23.63 62.30 -38.15
C LEU A 81 -22.63 61.56 -39.06
N ARG A 82 -23.05 60.36 -39.52
CA ARG A 82 -22.27 59.14 -39.82
C ARG A 82 -21.86 58.98 -41.31
N GLY A 83 -20.71 58.33 -41.59
CA GLY A 83 -20.27 57.85 -42.92
C GLY A 83 -19.56 56.46 -42.88
N LYS A 84 -19.53 55.75 -44.02
CA LYS A 84 -19.20 54.30 -44.19
C LYS A 84 -17.69 53.95 -44.24
N THR A 85 -17.41 52.66 -44.03
CA THR A 85 -16.14 51.94 -43.72
C THR A 85 -14.93 52.09 -44.67
N GLY A 86 -13.75 52.31 -44.08
CA GLY A 86 -12.38 52.00 -44.58
C GLY A 86 -11.47 51.66 -43.38
N PRO A 87 -10.35 50.93 -43.52
CA PRO A 87 -9.60 50.39 -42.38
C PRO A 87 -8.85 51.45 -41.55
N VAL A 88 -8.59 51.12 -40.28
CA VAL A 88 -8.17 51.96 -39.13
C VAL A 88 -6.94 52.85 -39.38
N GLY A 89 -7.03 54.12 -38.92
CA GLY A 89 -5.88 54.98 -38.55
C GLY A 89 -6.05 55.55 -37.11
N PRO A 90 -4.98 55.88 -36.36
CA PRO A 90 -5.06 56.33 -34.96
C PRO A 90 -5.39 57.83 -34.73
N ALA A 91 -5.64 58.19 -33.46
CA ALA A 91 -6.49 59.28 -32.90
C ALA A 91 -5.98 60.75 -32.85
N GLY A 92 -6.84 61.70 -32.43
CA GLY A 92 -6.52 63.10 -32.02
C GLY A 92 -7.25 63.58 -30.74
N GLU A 93 -6.63 64.49 -29.98
CA GLU A 93 -6.92 64.86 -28.56
C GLU A 93 -8.07 65.88 -28.28
N LYS A 94 -8.40 66.06 -26.97
CA LYS A 94 -9.56 66.77 -26.37
C LYS A 94 -9.18 68.15 -25.76
N GLY A 95 -10.12 69.12 -25.72
CA GLY A 95 -9.94 70.50 -25.20
C GLY A 95 -10.58 70.83 -23.83
N ASP A 96 -10.55 72.11 -23.41
CA ASP A 96 -10.82 72.58 -22.03
C ASP A 96 -12.10 73.47 -21.81
N GLN A 97 -12.59 73.56 -20.55
CA GLN A 97 -13.89 74.09 -20.07
C GLN A 97 -13.77 75.20 -18.97
N GLY A 98 -14.78 76.08 -18.80
CA GLY A 98 -14.87 77.13 -17.74
C GLY A 98 -16.05 77.02 -16.72
N GLU A 99 -16.09 77.88 -15.67
CA GLU A 99 -16.84 77.71 -14.38
C GLU A 99 -18.00 78.72 -14.03
N ALA A 100 -18.80 78.43 -12.95
CA ALA A 100 -20.08 79.06 -12.51
C ALA A 100 -20.25 79.32 -10.95
N GLY A 101 -21.32 80.05 -10.50
CA GLY A 101 -21.53 80.60 -9.11
C GLY A 101 -22.73 80.11 -8.20
N LYS A 102 -22.97 80.73 -6.99
CA LYS A 102 -23.52 80.15 -5.69
C LYS A 102 -24.95 80.54 -5.11
N LYS A 103 -25.38 79.89 -3.98
CA LYS A 103 -26.75 79.56 -3.41
C LYS A 103 -27.10 80.06 -1.94
N GLY A 104 -28.38 80.02 -1.47
CA GLY A 104 -28.94 80.42 -0.12
C GLY A 104 -29.41 79.32 0.89
N PRO A 105 -30.09 79.63 2.05
CA PRO A 105 -30.04 78.90 3.36
C PRO A 105 -31.18 77.90 3.72
N THR A 106 -31.02 77.15 4.83
CA THR A 106 -31.60 75.80 5.09
C THR A 106 -32.53 75.62 6.33
N GLY A 107 -33.52 74.70 6.27
CA GLY A 107 -34.52 74.39 7.33
C GLY A 107 -34.11 73.38 8.45
N SER A 108 -34.95 73.20 9.50
CA SER A 108 -34.64 72.40 10.73
C SER A 108 -34.92 70.89 10.65
N GLY A 109 -34.13 70.08 11.38
CA GLY A 109 -34.05 68.61 11.19
C GLY A 109 -34.88 67.69 12.07
N GLY A 110 -35.06 66.44 11.60
CA GLY A 110 -35.96 65.43 12.18
C GLY A 110 -35.38 64.55 13.30
N VAL A 111 -36.25 63.81 14.00
CA VAL A 111 -35.93 62.97 15.17
C VAL A 111 -35.31 61.61 14.76
N LYS A 112 -34.36 61.11 15.56
CA LYS A 112 -33.58 59.86 15.35
C LYS A 112 -34.43 58.60 15.57
N GLY A 113 -34.29 57.58 14.70
CA GLY A 113 -35.00 56.30 14.83
C GLY A 113 -34.45 55.38 15.93
N SER A 114 -35.14 54.27 16.26
CA SER A 114 -34.69 53.25 17.23
C SER A 114 -33.73 52.23 16.62
N VAL A 115 -33.01 51.47 17.47
CA VAL A 115 -32.11 50.36 17.11
C VAL A 115 -32.94 49.16 16.64
N GLY A 116 -32.53 48.49 15.56
CA GLY A 116 -33.20 47.28 15.06
C GLY A 116 -32.83 46.00 15.84
N PRO A 117 -33.58 44.89 15.70
CA PRO A 117 -33.34 43.64 16.43
C PRO A 117 -32.02 42.94 16.05
N VAL A 118 -31.59 42.00 16.90
CA VAL A 118 -30.46 41.06 16.64
C VAL A 118 -30.77 40.21 15.41
N GLY A 119 -29.77 39.99 14.54
CA GLY A 119 -29.90 39.09 13.40
C GLY A 119 -29.92 37.59 13.80
N PRO A 120 -30.41 36.69 12.93
CA PRO A 120 -30.45 35.26 13.22
C PRO A 120 -29.04 34.66 13.40
N VAL A 121 -28.98 33.51 14.08
CA VAL A 121 -27.78 32.66 14.21
C VAL A 121 -27.36 32.20 12.81
N GLY A 122 -26.06 32.27 12.52
CA GLY A 122 -25.51 31.85 11.22
C GLY A 122 -25.63 30.33 10.99
N PRO A 123 -25.59 29.88 9.72
CA PRO A 123 -25.67 28.45 9.41
C PRO A 123 -24.49 27.67 9.99
N LYS A 124 -24.67 26.36 10.16
CA LYS A 124 -23.60 25.43 10.56
C LYS A 124 -22.49 25.42 9.52
N GLY A 125 -21.23 25.44 9.97
CA GLY A 125 -20.09 25.32 9.07
C GLY A 125 -20.10 24.01 8.27
N GLU A 126 -19.58 24.06 7.04
CA GLU A 126 -19.48 22.88 6.19
C GLU A 126 -18.57 21.80 6.79
N LYS A 127 -18.74 20.56 6.34
CA LYS A 127 -17.88 19.44 6.72
C LYS A 127 -16.47 19.69 6.19
N GLY A 128 -15.46 19.60 7.06
CA GLY A 128 -14.08 19.78 6.65
C GLY A 128 -13.65 18.78 5.57
N ASP A 129 -12.76 19.21 4.69
CA ASP A 129 -12.23 18.40 3.60
C ASP A 129 -11.63 17.08 4.10
N ARG A 130 -11.57 16.10 3.20
CA ARG A 130 -10.88 14.84 3.48
C ARG A 130 -9.39 15.12 3.71
N GLY A 131 -8.83 14.56 4.78
CA GLY A 131 -7.39 14.68 5.06
C GLY A 131 -6.55 14.20 3.87
N LYS A 132 -5.39 14.81 3.67
CA LYS A 132 -4.43 14.37 2.65
C LYS A 132 -4.08 12.87 2.86
N PRO A 133 -3.74 12.13 1.78
CA PRO A 133 -3.14 10.81 1.92
C PRO A 133 -2.03 10.83 2.95
N GLY A 134 -1.98 9.81 3.80
CA GLY A 134 -0.87 9.64 4.72
C GLY A 134 0.44 9.57 3.96
N LEU A 135 1.53 10.08 4.55
CA LEU A 135 2.87 9.85 4.00
C LEU A 135 3.05 8.34 3.80
N PRO A 136 3.77 7.90 2.75
CA PRO A 136 4.09 6.49 2.60
C PRO A 136 4.71 5.96 3.90
N GLY A 137 4.19 4.84 4.39
CA GLY A 137 4.78 4.19 5.55
C GLY A 137 6.26 3.90 5.30
N THR A 138 7.10 4.06 6.31
CA THR A 138 8.46 3.51 6.27
C THR A 138 8.33 1.99 6.37
N CYS A 139 8.45 1.28 5.24
CA CYS A 139 8.73 -0.14 5.31
C CYS A 139 10.09 -0.29 5.99
N LYS A 140 10.10 -0.90 7.18
CA LYS A 140 11.30 -1.55 7.68
C LYS A 140 11.53 -2.75 6.76
N CYS A 141 12.20 -2.55 5.61
CA CYS A 141 12.82 -3.67 4.90
C CYS A 141 13.85 -4.27 5.88
N GLY A 142 13.48 -5.39 6.47
CA GLY A 142 14.05 -5.90 7.70
C GLY A 142 13.02 -6.57 8.63
N GLN A 143 11.71 -6.53 8.32
CA GLN A 143 10.77 -7.48 8.93
C GLN A 143 11.32 -8.90 8.72
N ILE A 144 11.39 -9.67 9.81
CA ILE A 144 11.70 -11.09 9.77
C ILE A 144 10.73 -11.73 8.77
N VAL A 145 11.21 -11.99 7.55
CA VAL A 145 10.40 -12.66 6.54
C VAL A 145 10.48 -14.14 6.87
N LEU A 146 9.59 -14.57 7.76
CA LEU A 146 9.40 -15.97 8.10
C LEU A 146 8.90 -16.69 6.85
N LYS A 147 9.78 -17.48 6.24
CA LYS A 147 9.47 -18.29 5.07
C LYS A 147 9.55 -19.75 5.44
N SER A 148 8.50 -20.48 5.12
CA SER A 148 8.46 -21.93 5.24
C SER A 148 7.73 -22.44 4.03
N ALA A 149 8.47 -23.02 3.08
CA ALA A 149 7.88 -23.56 1.88
C ALA A 149 8.78 -24.65 1.28
N PHE A 150 8.19 -25.71 0.77
CA PHE A 150 8.90 -26.76 0.06
C PHE A 150 8.09 -27.27 -1.13
N SER A 151 8.79 -27.80 -2.11
CA SER A 151 8.22 -28.61 -3.18
C SER A 151 9.22 -29.68 -3.56
N VAL A 152 8.77 -30.92 -3.51
CA VAL A 152 9.60 -32.12 -3.66
C VAL A 152 8.92 -33.09 -4.60
N GLY A 153 9.71 -33.82 -5.37
CA GLY A 153 9.29 -34.94 -6.20
C GLY A 153 9.94 -36.24 -5.76
N ILE A 154 9.44 -37.34 -6.29
CA ILE A 154 10.00 -38.68 -6.08
C ILE A 154 10.63 -39.18 -7.38
N THR A 155 11.77 -39.86 -7.28
CA THR A 155 12.47 -40.43 -8.46
C THR A 155 12.23 -41.92 -8.64
N THR A 156 11.60 -42.58 -7.66
CA THR A 156 11.35 -44.02 -7.66
C THR A 156 9.86 -44.29 -7.61
N SER A 157 9.39 -45.19 -8.48
CA SER A 157 8.02 -45.69 -8.43
C SER A 157 7.86 -46.69 -7.28
N TYR A 158 6.62 -46.86 -6.81
CA TYR A 158 6.23 -47.87 -5.83
C TYR A 158 7.04 -47.82 -4.51
N PRO A 159 7.00 -46.69 -3.76
CA PRO A 159 7.65 -46.57 -2.46
C PRO A 159 7.09 -47.55 -1.44
N GLU A 160 7.79 -47.78 -0.33
CA GLU A 160 7.33 -48.71 0.71
C GLU A 160 5.97 -48.31 1.30
N GLU A 161 5.07 -49.28 1.47
CA GLU A 161 3.72 -49.06 2.01
C GLU A 161 3.77 -48.89 3.55
N ARG A 162 2.79 -48.16 4.11
CA ARG A 162 2.64 -47.91 5.57
C ARG A 162 3.83 -47.20 6.23
N LEU A 163 4.65 -46.53 5.42
CA LEU A 163 5.74 -45.66 5.87
C LEU A 163 5.62 -44.29 5.19
N PRO A 164 6.22 -43.24 5.78
CA PRO A 164 6.34 -41.96 5.10
C PRO A 164 7.02 -42.11 3.75
N ILE A 165 6.38 -41.59 2.70
CA ILE A 165 6.92 -41.58 1.35
C ILE A 165 8.05 -40.57 1.28
N VAL A 166 9.23 -41.05 0.88
CA VAL A 166 10.42 -40.19 0.76
C VAL A 166 10.48 -39.56 -0.64
N PHE A 167 10.05 -38.31 -0.74
CA PHE A 167 10.27 -37.49 -1.94
C PHE A 167 11.69 -36.93 -1.89
N ASN A 168 12.58 -37.53 -2.69
CA ASN A 168 14.02 -37.29 -2.67
C ASN A 168 14.51 -36.23 -3.67
N LYS A 169 13.68 -35.82 -4.64
CA LYS A 169 13.99 -34.78 -5.63
C LYS A 169 13.51 -33.43 -5.09
N VAL A 170 14.38 -32.71 -4.39
CA VAL A 170 14.06 -31.37 -3.87
C VAL A 170 14.03 -30.36 -5.02
N LEU A 171 12.87 -29.76 -5.30
CA LEU A 171 12.75 -28.64 -6.25
C LEU A 171 13.11 -27.33 -5.55
N PHE A 172 12.56 -27.13 -4.34
CA PHE A 172 13.01 -26.11 -3.39
C PHE A 172 12.60 -26.51 -1.96
N ASN A 173 13.30 -25.96 -0.96
CA ASN A 173 13.04 -26.23 0.47
C ASN A 173 13.46 -25.02 1.31
N GLU A 174 12.71 -23.93 1.17
CA GLU A 174 12.94 -22.66 1.88
C GLU A 174 12.63 -22.84 3.38
N GLY A 175 13.61 -22.54 4.23
CA GLY A 175 13.56 -22.79 5.67
C GLY A 175 14.10 -24.18 6.07
N GLY A 176 14.31 -25.10 5.12
CA GLY A 176 14.85 -26.43 5.43
C GLY A 176 13.91 -27.31 6.26
N HIS A 177 12.60 -26.99 6.26
CA HIS A 177 11.61 -27.64 7.11
C HIS A 177 11.11 -28.98 6.56
N TYR A 178 11.37 -29.30 5.28
CA TYR A 178 11.18 -30.64 4.74
C TYR A 178 12.47 -31.46 4.83
N ASN A 179 12.39 -32.68 5.35
CA ASN A 179 13.51 -33.60 5.46
C ASN A 179 13.45 -34.69 4.37
N PRO A 180 14.33 -34.62 3.35
CA PRO A 180 14.34 -35.58 2.24
C PRO A 180 14.89 -36.96 2.61
N SER A 181 15.40 -37.16 3.84
CA SER A 181 15.84 -38.47 4.32
C SER A 181 14.71 -39.30 4.93
N ASN A 182 13.64 -38.65 5.40
CA ASN A 182 12.51 -39.34 6.05
C ASN A 182 11.13 -39.01 5.46
N GLY A 183 11.04 -38.09 4.48
CA GLY A 183 9.79 -37.78 3.79
C GLY A 183 8.85 -36.84 4.56
N LYS A 184 9.30 -36.23 5.65
CA LYS A 184 8.45 -35.42 6.53
C LYS A 184 8.75 -33.94 6.42
N PHE A 185 7.69 -33.14 6.46
CA PHE A 185 7.74 -31.73 6.80
C PHE A 185 7.59 -31.58 8.32
N ILE A 186 8.47 -30.80 8.95
CA ILE A 186 8.44 -30.48 10.38
C ILE A 186 8.20 -28.98 10.49
N CYS A 187 7.10 -28.61 11.13
CA CYS A 187 6.73 -27.22 11.31
C CYS A 187 7.72 -26.53 12.27
N ALA A 188 8.31 -25.41 11.84
CA ALA A 188 9.13 -24.56 12.71
C ALA A 188 8.42 -23.25 13.09
N ILE A 189 7.43 -22.83 12.29
CA ILE A 189 6.74 -21.54 12.43
C ILE A 189 5.26 -21.81 12.64
N PRO A 190 4.65 -21.45 13.77
CA PRO A 190 3.22 -21.64 13.97
C PRO A 190 2.42 -20.81 12.95
N GLY A 191 1.35 -21.41 12.43
CA GLY A 191 0.47 -20.70 11.51
C GLY A 191 -0.36 -21.61 10.62
N ILE A 192 -0.96 -21.00 9.61
CA ILE A 192 -1.82 -21.66 8.63
C ILE A 192 -0.99 -22.07 7.41
N TYR A 193 -0.99 -23.36 7.12
CA TYR A 193 -0.26 -23.96 6.00
C TYR A 193 -1.21 -24.49 4.94
N TYR A 194 -0.81 -24.37 3.68
CA TYR A 194 -1.41 -25.07 2.55
C TYR A 194 -0.50 -26.22 2.15
N PHE A 195 -1.08 -27.40 1.94
CA PHE A 195 -0.40 -28.57 1.39
C PHE A 195 -1.13 -29.06 0.15
N SER A 196 -0.37 -29.48 -0.85
CA SER A 196 -0.90 -30.14 -2.05
C SER A 196 0.03 -31.22 -2.54
N TYR A 197 -0.55 -32.22 -3.19
CA TYR A 197 0.19 -33.27 -3.88
C TYR A 197 -0.50 -33.63 -5.18
N ASP A 198 0.31 -33.99 -6.16
CA ASP A 198 -0.09 -34.40 -7.49
C ASP A 198 0.66 -35.69 -7.80
N ILE A 199 -0.06 -36.80 -7.87
CA ILE A 199 0.53 -38.14 -7.94
C ILE A 199 0.13 -38.78 -9.26
N THR A 200 1.13 -39.06 -10.10
CA THR A 200 0.93 -39.93 -11.25
C THR A 200 0.81 -41.37 -10.76
N LEU A 201 -0.19 -42.10 -11.25
CA LEU A 201 -0.39 -43.50 -10.90
C LEU A 201 -0.35 -44.43 -12.12
N ALA A 202 0.26 -45.61 -11.97
CA ALA A 202 0.44 -46.61 -13.02
C ALA A 202 0.43 -48.05 -12.47
N ASN A 203 -0.10 -49.00 -13.27
CA ASN A 203 -0.16 -50.45 -13.02
C ASN A 203 -0.99 -50.93 -11.81
N LYS A 204 -1.11 -50.15 -10.73
CA LYS A 204 -1.90 -50.47 -9.54
C LYS A 204 -2.83 -49.33 -9.14
N HIS A 205 -3.85 -49.64 -8.35
CA HIS A 205 -4.68 -48.63 -7.70
C HIS A 205 -3.86 -47.83 -6.69
N LEU A 206 -4.29 -46.61 -6.37
CA LEU A 206 -3.63 -45.72 -5.42
C LEU A 206 -4.51 -45.47 -4.20
N ALA A 207 -3.95 -45.66 -3.00
CA ALA A 207 -4.53 -45.20 -1.74
C ALA A 207 -3.49 -44.43 -0.93
N ILE A 208 -3.42 -43.14 -1.16
CA ILE A 208 -2.46 -42.23 -0.52
C ILE A 208 -3.17 -41.31 0.48
N GLY A 209 -2.55 -41.07 1.61
CA GLY A 209 -3.09 -40.19 2.64
C GLY A 209 -2.09 -39.12 3.05
N LEU A 210 -2.61 -37.93 3.32
CA LEU A 210 -1.86 -36.88 3.99
C LEU A 210 -2.05 -37.03 5.49
N VAL A 211 -0.93 -37.19 6.20
CA VAL A 211 -0.88 -37.49 7.62
C VAL A 211 -0.33 -36.29 8.36
N HIS A 212 -0.97 -35.92 9.47
CA HIS A 212 -0.51 -34.92 10.42
C HIS A 212 -0.46 -35.58 11.80
N ASN A 213 0.73 -35.66 12.41
CA ASN A 213 0.97 -36.27 13.73
C ASN A 213 0.32 -37.67 13.86
N GLY A 214 0.49 -38.50 12.84
CA GLY A 214 -0.04 -39.87 12.80
C GLY A 214 -1.54 -39.99 12.47
N LYS A 215 -2.25 -38.89 12.27
CA LYS A 215 -3.66 -38.89 11.87
C LYS A 215 -3.85 -38.46 10.42
N PHE A 216 -4.59 -39.27 9.66
CA PHE A 216 -4.99 -38.92 8.29
C PHE A 216 -5.89 -37.68 8.27
N ARG A 217 -5.49 -36.67 7.50
CA ARG A 217 -6.26 -35.45 7.21
C ARG A 217 -6.95 -35.54 5.85
N ILE A 218 -6.28 -36.15 4.87
CA ILE A 218 -6.86 -36.47 3.57
C ILE A 218 -6.59 -37.94 3.29
N LYS A 219 -7.56 -38.62 2.68
CA LYS A 219 -7.37 -39.93 2.04
C LYS A 219 -7.82 -39.80 0.59
N THR A 220 -6.91 -40.01 -0.34
CA THR A 220 -7.16 -40.00 -1.77
C THR A 220 -7.10 -41.43 -2.29
N PHE A 221 -8.15 -41.83 -2.99
CA PHE A 221 -8.24 -43.13 -3.64
C PHE A 221 -8.40 -42.92 -5.14
N ASP A 222 -7.63 -43.64 -5.92
CA ASP A 222 -7.75 -43.64 -7.37
C ASP A 222 -7.65 -45.08 -7.92
N ALA A 223 -8.57 -45.43 -8.81
CA ALA A 223 -8.69 -46.76 -9.37
C ALA A 223 -8.08 -46.79 -10.77
N ASN A 224 -6.86 -47.29 -10.88
CA ASN A 224 -6.24 -47.51 -12.18
C ASN A 224 -7.00 -48.55 -13.04
N THR A 225 -7.37 -48.18 -14.28
CA THR A 225 -8.03 -49.06 -15.27
C THR A 225 -7.11 -49.59 -16.38
N GLY A 226 -5.79 -49.53 -16.20
CA GLY A 226 -4.77 -50.01 -17.15
C GLY A 226 -4.01 -48.90 -17.89
N ASN A 227 -4.29 -47.63 -17.59
CA ASN A 227 -3.58 -46.47 -18.14
C ASN A 227 -2.82 -45.73 -17.01
N HIS A 228 -2.28 -44.56 -17.34
CA HIS A 228 -1.71 -43.65 -16.36
C HIS A 228 -2.75 -42.58 -16.03
N ASP A 229 -3.02 -42.39 -14.74
CA ASP A 229 -3.94 -41.38 -14.23
C ASP A 229 -3.19 -40.42 -13.29
N VAL A 230 -3.84 -39.31 -12.92
CA VAL A 230 -3.30 -38.34 -11.96
C VAL A 230 -4.31 -38.14 -10.84
N ALA A 231 -3.85 -38.39 -9.62
CA ALA A 231 -4.61 -38.16 -8.40
C ALA A 231 -3.98 -37.01 -7.62
N SER A 232 -4.81 -36.03 -7.26
CA SER A 232 -4.37 -34.87 -6.48
C SER A 232 -5.16 -34.73 -5.20
N GLY A 233 -4.56 -34.07 -4.21
CA GLY A 233 -5.23 -33.68 -2.98
C GLY A 233 -4.61 -32.44 -2.39
N SER A 234 -5.43 -31.61 -1.75
CA SER A 234 -4.96 -30.42 -1.06
C SER A 234 -5.80 -30.11 0.17
N THR A 235 -5.16 -29.45 1.13
CA THR A 235 -5.85 -28.99 2.34
C THR A 235 -5.11 -27.82 2.96
N VAL A 236 -5.85 -27.08 3.78
CA VAL A 236 -5.31 -26.02 4.63
C VAL A 236 -5.43 -26.48 6.07
N MET A 237 -4.36 -26.36 6.85
CA MET A 237 -4.38 -26.68 8.27
C MET A 237 -3.50 -25.74 9.08
N TYR A 238 -3.89 -25.52 10.32
CA TYR A 238 -3.06 -24.84 11.30
C TYR A 238 -2.04 -25.85 11.88
N LEU A 239 -0.78 -25.43 12.01
CA LEU A 239 0.32 -26.21 12.60
C LEU A 239 0.97 -25.44 13.76
N GLN A 240 1.38 -26.19 14.78
CA GLN A 240 2.27 -25.75 15.85
C GLN A 240 3.72 -26.17 15.56
N PRO A 241 4.73 -25.56 16.20
CA PRO A 241 6.10 -26.03 16.09
C PRO A 241 6.22 -27.52 16.46
N GLU A 242 7.11 -28.23 15.77
CA GLU A 242 7.33 -29.68 15.86
C GLU A 242 6.20 -30.57 15.30
N ASP A 243 5.08 -29.99 14.83
CA ASP A 243 4.08 -30.78 14.11
C ASP A 243 4.67 -31.37 12.82
N GLU A 244 4.42 -32.67 12.62
CA GLU A 244 4.91 -33.42 11.47
C GLU A 244 3.80 -33.64 10.43
N VAL A 245 4.12 -33.40 9.16
CA VAL A 245 3.23 -33.65 8.02
C VAL A 245 3.94 -34.49 6.94
N TRP A 246 3.30 -35.55 6.46
CA TRP A 246 3.84 -36.41 5.39
C TRP A 246 2.75 -37.07 4.56
N LEU A 247 3.17 -37.76 3.48
CA LEU A 247 2.30 -38.63 2.69
C LEU A 247 2.65 -40.10 2.93
N GLU A 248 1.64 -40.96 2.94
CA GLU A 248 1.79 -42.39 3.19
C GLU A 248 0.80 -43.19 2.34
N ILE A 249 1.25 -44.33 1.79
CA ILE A 249 0.35 -45.34 1.22
C ILE A 249 -0.21 -46.18 2.36
N PHE A 250 -1.49 -46.00 2.69
CA PHE A 250 -2.07 -46.58 3.91
C PHE A 250 -2.80 -47.91 3.67
N TYR A 251 -3.00 -48.32 2.42
CA TYR A 251 -3.71 -49.54 2.07
C TYR A 251 -2.79 -50.51 1.34
N THR A 252 -2.89 -51.78 1.70
CA THR A 252 -2.01 -52.82 1.15
C THR A 252 -2.32 -53.11 -0.31
N ASP A 253 -1.28 -53.22 -1.13
CA ASP A 253 -1.34 -53.48 -2.58
C ASP A 253 -2.10 -52.39 -3.37
N GLN A 254 -2.25 -51.20 -2.79
CA GLN A 254 -2.77 -50.00 -3.47
C GLN A 254 -1.69 -48.92 -3.57
N ASN A 255 -0.51 -49.37 -3.99
CA ASN A 255 0.62 -48.53 -4.29
C ASN A 255 0.75 -48.36 -5.80
N GLY A 256 -0.06 -47.47 -6.36
CA GLY A 256 0.01 -47.10 -7.78
C GLY A 256 1.00 -45.99 -8.09
N LEU A 257 1.65 -45.40 -7.07
CA LEU A 257 2.47 -44.21 -7.24
C LEU A 257 3.62 -44.46 -8.21
N PHE A 258 3.69 -43.62 -9.24
CA PHE A 258 4.59 -43.75 -10.36
C PHE A 258 5.40 -42.47 -10.58
N ALA A 259 6.66 -42.66 -10.98
CA ALA A 259 7.56 -41.60 -11.40
C ALA A 259 8.48 -42.13 -12.50
N ASP A 260 8.63 -41.33 -13.55
CA ASP A 260 9.52 -41.58 -14.67
C ASP A 260 10.34 -40.33 -14.96
N PRO A 261 11.68 -40.40 -15.02
CA PRO A 261 12.54 -39.23 -15.23
C PRO A 261 12.29 -38.45 -16.52
N THR A 262 11.60 -39.04 -17.50
CA THR A 262 11.43 -38.45 -18.83
C THR A 262 10.08 -37.77 -19.02
N TRP A 263 9.01 -38.23 -18.36
CA TRP A 263 7.66 -37.73 -18.67
C TRP A 263 6.67 -37.71 -17.49
N ALA A 264 6.98 -38.30 -16.33
CA ALA A 264 6.02 -38.41 -15.22
C ALA A 264 6.64 -38.01 -13.88
N ASP A 265 6.13 -36.94 -13.27
CA ASP A 265 6.46 -36.54 -11.90
C ASP A 265 5.31 -36.88 -10.94
N SER A 266 5.67 -37.19 -9.70
CA SER A 266 4.77 -37.22 -8.55
C SER A 266 5.33 -36.28 -7.50
N LEU A 267 4.55 -35.27 -7.11
CA LEU A 267 4.99 -34.11 -6.35
C LEU A 267 4.23 -33.98 -5.03
N PHE A 268 4.92 -33.43 -4.03
CA PHE A 268 4.36 -32.99 -2.76
C PHE A 268 4.90 -31.60 -2.43
N SER A 269 4.00 -30.67 -2.12
CA SER A 269 4.34 -29.28 -1.85
C SER A 269 3.59 -28.77 -0.63
N GLY A 270 4.19 -27.82 0.07
CA GLY A 270 3.53 -27.13 1.17
C GLY A 270 4.18 -25.80 1.47
N PHE A 271 3.38 -24.83 1.92
CA PHE A 271 3.87 -23.50 2.27
C PHE A 271 3.00 -22.81 3.32
N LEU A 272 3.63 -21.93 4.09
CA LEU A 272 2.99 -21.06 5.05
C LEU A 272 2.17 -19.99 4.32
N LEU A 273 0.87 -19.91 4.64
CA LEU A 273 -0.03 -18.86 4.16
C LEU A 273 -0.02 -17.65 5.09
N TYR A 274 -0.21 -17.91 6.39
CA TYR A 274 -0.30 -16.88 7.42
C TYR A 274 0.42 -17.36 8.66
N VAL A 275 1.37 -16.55 9.15
CA VAL A 275 2.03 -16.78 10.44
C VAL A 275 1.01 -16.49 11.55
N ASP A 276 1.09 -17.22 12.65
CA ASP A 276 0.36 -16.88 13.87
C ASP A 276 0.77 -15.48 14.39
N THR A 277 -0.22 -14.66 14.73
CA THR A 277 0.02 -13.26 15.12
C THR A 277 0.73 -13.15 16.46
N ASP A 278 0.40 -14.02 17.42
CA ASP A 278 0.98 -13.98 18.76
C ASP A 278 2.47 -14.36 18.69
N TYR A 279 2.81 -15.26 17.77
CA TYR A 279 4.20 -15.59 17.46
C TYR A 279 4.96 -14.40 16.84
N LEU A 280 4.36 -13.71 15.87
CA LEU A 280 4.96 -12.53 15.26
C LEU A 280 5.22 -11.42 16.28
N ASP A 281 4.25 -11.17 17.17
CA ASP A 281 4.36 -10.15 18.21
C ASP A 281 5.50 -10.50 19.17
N SER A 282 5.63 -11.77 19.57
CA SER A 282 6.72 -12.23 20.44
C SER A 282 8.12 -12.02 19.86
N LEU A 283 8.29 -12.16 18.54
CA LEU A 283 9.56 -11.92 17.88
C LEU A 283 9.90 -10.42 17.81
N SER A 284 8.88 -9.57 17.75
CA SER A 284 9.07 -8.12 17.70
C SER A 284 9.51 -7.52 19.03
N ASP A 285 9.12 -8.13 20.15
CA ASP A 285 9.51 -7.72 21.49
C ASP A 285 10.98 -8.10 21.82
N GLU A 286 11.50 -9.19 21.23
CA GLU A 286 12.89 -9.62 21.43
C GLU A 286 13.92 -8.75 20.69
N ASP A 287 13.54 -8.16 19.55
CA ASP A 287 14.40 -7.27 18.76
C ASP A 287 14.55 -5.84 19.35
N GLU A 288 13.76 -5.49 20.39
CA GLU A 288 13.85 -4.19 21.10
C GLU A 288 14.69 -4.22 22.40
N LEU A 289 15.33 -5.36 22.74
CA LEU A 289 16.24 -5.55 23.89
C LEU A 289 17.72 -5.55 23.51
#